data_AF-A0A420YXI1-F1
#
_entry.id   AF-A0A420YXI1-F1
#
_cell.length_a   1.000
_cell.length_b   1.000
_cell.length_c   1.000
_cell.angle_alpha   90.00
_cell.angle_beta   90.00
_cell.angle_gamma   90.00
#
_symmetry.space_group_name_H-M   'P 1'
#
loop_
_entity.id
_entity.type
_entity.pdbx_description
1 polymer ?
#
loop_
_entity_poly.entity_id
_entity_poly.type
_entity_poly.pdbx_seq_one_letter_code
_entity_poly.pdbx_strand_id
1 'polypeptide(L)'
;DNAQFYLSDPKTGRLGFARDGYLNTFSYRLKPGQAVELAIEGDNKATYLYVNGRLVETLYKQELYAKPQDMEELRLDAQWNSPDEFKPEVYRTPNRGRMYYIRTLVFPLKATGHFKSEITDFKVYNYRKSTQP
;
A
#
# COMPACT_ATOMS: atom_id res chain seq x y z
N ASP A 1 14.78 -1.91 -13.23
CA ASP A 1 13.59 -1.51 -12.47
C ASP A 1 12.31 -1.91 -13.17
N ASN A 2 11.49 -2.72 -12.49
CA ASN A 2 10.20 -3.21 -12.96
C ASN A 2 9.07 -2.56 -12.14
N ALA A 3 8.93 -1.23 -12.25
CA ALA A 3 7.83 -0.49 -11.65
C ALA A 3 6.85 -0.03 -12.72
N GLN A 4 5.55 -0.06 -12.41
CA GLN A 4 4.48 0.49 -13.25
C GLN A 4 3.56 1.31 -12.36
N PHE A 5 3.25 2.54 -12.79
CA PHE A 5 2.26 3.39 -12.13
C PHE A 5 0.94 3.33 -12.91
N TYR A 6 -0.16 3.12 -12.20
CA TYR A 6 -1.49 2.93 -12.78
C TYR A 6 -2.41 4.08 -12.37
N LEU A 7 -3.00 4.73 -13.38
CA LEU A 7 -4.15 5.61 -13.19
C LEU A 7 -5.41 4.82 -12.79
N SER A 8 -5.48 3.56 -13.21
CA SER A 8 -6.51 2.59 -12.87
C SER A 8 -5.92 1.19 -13.01
N ASP A 9 -5.71 0.49 -11.90
CA ASP A 9 -5.12 -0.85 -11.90
C ASP A 9 -6.08 -1.89 -12.53
N PRO A 10 -5.57 -2.94 -13.18
CA PRO A 10 -6.40 -3.90 -13.91
C PRO A 10 -7.24 -4.81 -13.01
N LYS A 11 -6.96 -4.90 -11.70
CA LYS A 11 -7.68 -5.78 -10.77
C LYS A 11 -8.83 -5.07 -10.07
N THR A 12 -8.62 -3.82 -9.64
CA THR A 12 -9.59 -3.11 -8.78
C THR A 12 -10.01 -1.75 -9.32
N GLY A 13 -9.42 -1.28 -10.42
CA GLY A 13 -9.68 0.03 -11.01
C GLY A 13 -9.23 1.20 -10.12
N ARG A 14 -8.32 0.95 -9.18
CA ARG A 14 -7.79 1.93 -8.22
C ARG A 14 -6.48 2.53 -8.72
N LEU A 15 -6.20 3.74 -8.25
CA LEU A 15 -4.89 4.35 -8.44
C LEU A 15 -3.85 3.53 -7.67
N GLY A 16 -2.69 3.29 -8.26
CA GLY A 16 -1.66 2.49 -7.58
C GLY A 16 -0.41 2.29 -8.39
N PHE A 17 0.47 1.43 -7.89
CA PHE A 17 1.69 1.04 -8.58
C PHE A 17 2.04 -0.42 -8.30
N ALA A 18 2.61 -1.08 -9.31
CA ALA A 18 3.24 -2.37 -9.13
C ALA A 18 4.76 -2.20 -9.08
N ARG A 19 5.43 -2.93 -8.18
CA ARG A 19 6.89 -3.05 -8.14
C ARG A 19 7.26 -4.48 -7.76
N ASP A 20 8.13 -5.10 -8.55
CA ASP A 20 8.65 -6.46 -8.30
C ASP A 20 7.54 -7.51 -8.06
N GLY A 21 6.42 -7.37 -8.80
CA GLY A 21 5.27 -8.28 -8.71
C GLY A 21 4.23 -7.91 -7.64
N TYR A 22 4.50 -6.95 -6.76
CA TYR A 22 3.56 -6.51 -5.75
C TYR A 22 2.76 -5.30 -6.22
N LEU A 23 1.43 -5.42 -6.24
CA LEU A 23 0.51 -4.33 -6.55
C LEU A 23 0.11 -3.59 -5.26
N ASN A 24 0.42 -2.30 -5.20
CA ASN A 24 0.06 -1.41 -4.10
C ASN A 24 -0.97 -0.40 -4.62
N THR A 25 -2.15 -0.36 -4.02
CA THR A 25 -3.22 0.54 -4.44
C THR A 25 -3.57 1.51 -3.33
N PHE A 26 -3.87 2.74 -3.72
CA PHE A 26 -4.63 3.68 -2.91
C PHE A 26 -6.10 3.31 -3.05
N SER A 27 -6.91 3.54 -2.03
CA SER A 27 -8.37 3.42 -2.03
C SER A 27 -9.06 4.45 -2.96
N TYR A 28 -8.30 5.26 -3.68
CA TYR A 28 -8.76 6.28 -4.62
C TYR A 28 -9.02 5.74 -6.04
N ARG A 29 -10.08 6.25 -6.69
CA ARG A 29 -10.40 5.99 -8.09
C ARG A 29 -10.64 7.31 -8.83
N LEU A 30 -10.01 7.44 -10.00
CA LEU A 30 -10.29 8.54 -10.91
C LEU A 30 -11.68 8.36 -11.53
N LYS A 31 -12.48 9.44 -11.50
CA LYS A 31 -13.78 9.46 -12.15
C LYS A 31 -13.64 9.90 -13.61
N PRO A 32 -14.26 9.21 -14.59
CA PRO A 32 -14.26 9.65 -15.97
C PRO A 32 -14.78 11.09 -16.12
N GLY A 33 -14.14 11.89 -16.99
CA GLY A 33 -14.53 13.27 -17.28
C GLY A 33 -14.14 14.29 -16.21
N GLN A 34 -13.50 13.88 -15.11
CA GLN A 34 -13.06 14.78 -14.05
C GLN A 34 -11.58 15.14 -14.21
N ALA A 35 -11.27 16.44 -14.30
CA ALA A 35 -9.92 16.93 -14.12
C ALA A 35 -9.56 16.95 -12.63
N VAL A 36 -8.40 16.40 -12.27
CA VAL A 36 -7.85 16.43 -10.91
C VAL A 36 -6.34 16.65 -10.95
N GLU A 37 -5.82 17.36 -9.97
CA GLU A 37 -4.39 17.42 -9.71
C GLU A 37 -4.01 16.24 -8.81
N LEU A 38 -3.05 15.43 -9.26
CA LEU A 38 -2.49 14.34 -8.48
C LEU A 38 -1.03 14.68 -8.13
N ALA A 39 -0.67 14.55 -6.85
CA ALA A 39 0.73 14.48 -6.45
C ALA A 39 0.99 13.16 -5.73
N ILE A 40 2.03 12.45 -6.18
CA ILE A 40 2.53 11.26 -5.52
C ILE A 40 3.90 11.60 -4.96
N GLU A 41 4.02 11.52 -3.64
CA GLU A 41 5.29 11.72 -2.95
C GLU A 41 5.69 10.42 -2.25
N GLY A 42 6.98 10.21 -2.02
CA GLY A 42 7.43 9.01 -1.33
C GLY A 42 8.78 9.21 -0.66
N ASP A 43 8.98 8.45 0.42
CA ASP A 43 10.26 8.30 1.09
C ASP A 43 10.49 6.81 1.45
N ASN A 44 11.50 6.54 2.28
CA ASN A 44 11.81 5.18 2.73
C ASN A 44 10.82 4.63 3.79
N LYS A 45 9.80 5.41 4.18
CA LYS A 45 8.80 5.05 5.20
C LYS A 45 7.40 4.88 4.60
N ALA A 46 7.04 5.69 3.60
CA ALA A 46 5.71 5.66 3.00
C ALA A 46 5.65 6.26 1.58
N THR A 47 4.55 5.98 0.89
CA THR A 47 4.11 6.69 -0.32
C THR A 47 2.80 7.42 -0.03
N TYR A 48 2.69 8.66 -0.46
CA TYR A 48 1.60 9.59 -0.15
C TYR A 48 0.86 9.96 -1.44
N LEU A 49 -0.47 9.98 -1.36
CA LEU A 49 -1.33 10.46 -2.42
C LEU A 49 -1.97 11.78 -1.99
N TYR A 50 -1.74 12.82 -2.78
CA TYR A 50 -2.47 14.07 -2.69
C TYR A 50 -3.39 14.22 -3.90
N VAL A 51 -4.62 14.69 -3.65
CA VAL A 51 -5.59 15.01 -4.69
C VAL A 51 -6.02 16.45 -4.47
N ASN A 52 -5.85 17.30 -5.49
CA ASN A 52 -6.12 18.74 -5.42
C ASN A 52 -5.45 19.40 -4.19
N GLY A 53 -4.15 19.09 -3.98
CA GLY A 53 -3.35 19.60 -2.87
C GLY A 53 -3.65 19.00 -1.49
N ARG A 54 -4.67 18.15 -1.33
CA ARG A 54 -5.03 17.53 -0.04
C ARG A 54 -4.50 16.12 0.07
N LEU A 55 -3.85 15.79 1.18
CA LEU A 55 -3.46 14.40 1.49
C LEU A 55 -4.72 13.54 1.62
N VAL A 56 -4.88 12.58 0.72
CA VAL A 56 -6.02 11.65 0.70
C VAL A 56 -5.66 10.33 1.38
N GLU A 57 -4.45 9.83 1.16
CA GLU A 57 -4.05 8.53 1.68
C GLU A 57 -2.54 8.39 1.79
N THR A 58 -2.11 7.54 2.74
CA THR A 58 -0.70 7.21 2.95
C THR A 58 -0.54 5.69 3.02
N LEU A 59 0.33 5.15 2.16
CA LEU A 59 0.73 3.75 2.15
C LEU A 59 2.00 3.60 3.01
N TYR A 60 1.80 3.39 4.31
CA TYR A 60 2.90 3.12 5.26
C TYR A 60 3.54 1.75 5.03
N LYS A 61 4.68 1.47 5.67
CA LYS A 61 5.17 0.09 5.80
C LYS A 61 4.07 -0.81 6.39
N GLN A 62 3.93 -2.02 5.85
CA GLN A 62 3.01 -3.02 6.36
C GLN A 62 3.80 -4.07 7.14
N GLU A 63 3.33 -4.39 8.34
CA GLU A 63 3.84 -5.53 9.08
C GLU A 63 3.11 -6.78 8.58
N LEU A 64 3.90 -7.77 8.16
CA LEU A 64 3.43 -9.05 7.67
C LEU A 64 3.89 -10.16 8.63
N TYR A 65 3.07 -11.19 8.75
CA TYR A 65 3.41 -12.40 9.46
C TYR A 65 3.40 -13.54 8.45
N ALA A 66 4.54 -14.19 8.27
CA ALA A 66 4.55 -15.49 7.63
C ALA A 66 3.91 -16.49 8.59
N LYS A 67 2.95 -17.30 8.12
CA LYS A 67 2.39 -18.39 8.95
C LYS A 67 3.55 -19.32 9.33
N PRO A 68 3.95 -19.38 10.60
CA PRO A 68 5.08 -20.21 10.99
C PRO A 68 4.66 -21.68 10.94
N GLN A 69 5.62 -22.58 10.71
CA GLN A 69 5.35 -24.01 10.53
C GLN A 69 4.80 -24.67 11.81
N ASP A 70 5.18 -24.14 12.97
CA ASP A 70 4.82 -24.53 14.34
C ASP A 70 3.59 -23.76 14.87
N MET A 71 2.70 -23.28 13.99
CA MET A 71 1.52 -22.47 14.39
C MET A 71 0.63 -23.14 15.44
N GLU A 72 0.47 -24.47 15.37
CA GLU A 72 -0.31 -25.23 16.36
C GLU A 72 0.33 -25.23 17.75
N GLU A 73 1.66 -25.18 17.85
CA GLU A 73 2.36 -25.10 19.15
C GLU A 73 2.16 -23.74 19.83
N LEU A 74 1.77 -22.72 19.07
CA LEU A 74 1.47 -21.38 19.58
C LEU A 74 0.03 -21.24 20.06
N ARG A 75 -0.83 -22.24 19.84
CA ARG A 75 -2.25 -22.19 20.21
C ARG A 75 -2.40 -22.08 21.73
N LEU A 76 -3.21 -21.13 22.18
CA LEU A 76 -3.45 -20.84 23.58
C LEU A 76 -4.75 -21.51 24.03
N ASP A 77 -4.64 -22.75 24.50
CA ASP A 77 -5.76 -23.51 25.09
C ASP A 77 -5.86 -23.28 26.60
N ALA A 78 -5.98 -22.01 27.02
CA ALA A 78 -5.87 -21.63 28.44
C ALA A 78 -7.17 -21.80 29.25
N GLN A 79 -8.26 -22.31 28.65
CA GLN A 79 -9.54 -22.41 29.34
C GLN A 79 -9.66 -23.74 30.09
N TRP A 80 -9.80 -23.64 31.40
CA TRP A 80 -10.09 -24.75 32.29
C TRP A 80 -11.30 -24.39 33.16
N ASN A 81 -12.37 -25.17 33.06
CA ASN A 81 -13.63 -25.02 33.82
C ASN A 81 -14.31 -23.64 33.72
N SER A 82 -14.50 -23.10 32.51
CA SER A 82 -15.35 -21.93 32.31
C SER A 82 -16.84 -22.34 32.22
N PRO A 83 -17.73 -21.79 33.07
CA PRO A 83 -19.17 -22.10 33.02
C PRO A 83 -19.85 -21.61 31.74
N ASP A 84 -19.27 -20.60 31.08
CA ASP A 84 -19.66 -20.12 29.75
C ASP A 84 -18.48 -20.35 28.78
N GLU A 85 -18.63 -21.35 27.91
CA GLU A 85 -17.56 -21.83 27.03
C GLU A 85 -17.44 -20.95 25.76
N PHE A 86 -16.62 -19.91 25.80
CA PHE A 86 -16.25 -19.13 24.61
C PHE A 86 -14.92 -19.67 24.06
N LYS A 87 -14.93 -20.36 22.90
CA LYS A 87 -13.74 -20.98 22.29
C LYS A 87 -13.16 -20.19 21.11
N PRO A 88 -12.47 -19.05 21.31
CA PRO A 88 -11.76 -18.39 20.23
C PRO A 88 -10.51 -19.19 19.85
N GLU A 89 -10.18 -19.24 18.56
CA GLU A 89 -8.86 -19.69 18.11
C GLU A 89 -7.83 -18.59 18.38
N VAL A 90 -7.01 -18.75 19.42
CA VAL A 90 -6.02 -17.75 19.86
C VAL A 90 -4.63 -18.35 19.82
N TYR A 91 -3.66 -17.56 19.34
CA TYR A 91 -2.26 -17.96 19.25
C TYR A 91 -1.37 -16.92 19.93
N ARG A 92 -0.26 -17.33 20.52
CA ARG A 92 0.80 -16.38 20.94
C ARG A 92 1.34 -15.70 19.68
N THR A 93 1.47 -14.37 19.72
CA THR A 93 2.12 -13.63 18.63
C THR A 93 3.55 -14.13 18.46
N PRO A 94 3.90 -14.76 17.32
CA PRO A 94 5.27 -15.22 17.13
C PRO A 94 6.18 -14.00 16.96
N ASN A 95 7.24 -13.93 17.76
CA ASN A 95 8.31 -12.96 17.53
C ASN A 95 9.14 -13.30 16.27
N ARG A 96 9.11 -14.58 15.85
CA ARG A 96 9.71 -15.07 14.60
C ARG A 96 8.70 -14.92 13.45
N GLY A 97 9.17 -14.65 12.23
CA GLY A 97 8.31 -14.54 11.05
C GLY A 97 7.64 -13.17 10.82
N ARG A 98 7.96 -12.16 11.64
CA ARG A 98 7.62 -10.75 11.38
C ARG A 98 8.44 -10.25 10.19
N MET A 99 7.78 -9.64 9.21
CA MET A 99 8.41 -9.00 8.05
C MET A 99 7.85 -7.60 7.87
N TYR A 100 8.70 -6.66 7.46
CA TYR A 100 8.25 -5.32 7.07
C TYR A 100 8.24 -5.20 5.55
N TYR A 101 7.05 -5.00 4.98
CA TYR A 101 6.88 -4.72 3.57
C TYR A 101 6.82 -3.21 3.34
N ILE A 102 7.86 -2.67 2.70
CA ILE A 102 7.98 -1.24 2.42
C ILE A 102 7.38 -0.93 1.05
N ARG A 103 6.35 -0.09 1.06
CA ARG A 103 5.59 0.34 -0.12
C ARG A 103 6.18 1.62 -0.71
N THR A 104 7.48 1.62 -1.01
CA THR A 104 8.15 2.75 -1.68
C THR A 104 7.98 2.64 -3.19
N LEU A 105 7.60 3.75 -3.81
CA LEU A 105 7.54 3.93 -5.26
C LEU A 105 8.84 4.56 -5.77
N VAL A 106 9.56 3.85 -6.65
CA VAL A 106 10.50 4.46 -7.58
C VAL A 106 9.72 4.78 -8.84
N PHE A 107 9.51 6.07 -9.12
CA PHE A 107 8.59 6.47 -10.19
C PHE A 107 9.14 6.06 -11.56
N PRO A 108 8.39 5.27 -12.36
CA PRO A 108 8.87 4.83 -13.67
C PRO A 108 8.77 5.97 -14.70
N LEU A 109 9.92 6.37 -15.26
CA LEU A 109 10.00 7.47 -16.24
C LEU A 109 10.35 7.01 -17.66
N LYS A 110 10.43 5.69 -17.89
CA LYS A 110 10.92 5.13 -19.16
C LYS A 110 9.92 5.29 -20.31
N ALA A 111 8.63 5.03 -20.05
CA ALA A 111 7.58 5.06 -21.06
C ALA A 111 6.22 5.25 -20.40
N THR A 112 5.26 5.75 -21.17
CA THR A 112 3.86 5.78 -20.80
C THR A 112 3.16 4.50 -21.24
N GLY A 113 2.17 4.06 -20.46
CA GLY A 113 1.27 2.97 -20.83
C GLY A 113 0.05 3.48 -21.63
N HIS A 114 -0.88 2.58 -21.92
CA HIS A 114 -2.17 2.96 -22.49
C HIS A 114 -3.11 3.45 -21.40
N PHE A 115 -3.60 4.67 -21.52
CA PHE A 115 -4.63 5.23 -20.65
C PHE A 115 -5.62 6.07 -21.45
N LYS A 116 -6.89 6.07 -21.02
CA LYS A 116 -7.98 6.83 -21.64
C LYS A 116 -8.20 8.15 -20.89
N SER A 117 -7.17 8.97 -20.83
CA SER A 117 -7.17 10.28 -20.16
C SER A 117 -6.11 11.18 -20.78
N GLU A 118 -6.13 12.46 -20.44
CA GLU A 118 -5.09 13.41 -20.79
C GLU A 118 -4.26 13.72 -19.53
N ILE A 119 -2.94 13.82 -19.68
CA ILE A 119 -2.03 14.25 -18.60
C ILE A 119 -1.43 15.57 -19.02
N THR A 120 -1.61 16.59 -18.19
CA THR A 120 -1.04 17.93 -18.37
C THR A 120 -0.21 18.30 -17.15
N ASP A 121 0.73 19.25 -17.32
CA ASP A 121 1.59 19.78 -16.25
C ASP A 121 2.38 18.72 -15.45
N PHE A 122 2.88 17.68 -16.15
CA PHE A 122 3.65 16.61 -15.50
C PHE A 122 5.01 17.12 -15.02
N LYS A 123 5.25 17.02 -13.70
CA LYS A 123 6.49 17.47 -13.04
C LYS A 123 7.03 16.36 -12.15
N VAL A 124 8.35 16.25 -12.10
CA VAL A 124 9.07 15.30 -11.26
C VAL A 124 10.12 16.05 -10.46
N TYR A 125 10.16 15.78 -9.16
CA TYR A 125 11.12 16.34 -8.24
C TYR A 125 11.86 15.21 -7.52
N ASN A 126 13.15 15.40 -7.26
CA ASN A 126 13.95 14.50 -6.43
C ASN A 126 13.88 14.86 -4.93
N TYR A 127 12.95 15.73 -4.55
CA TYR A 127 12.65 16.14 -3.18
C TYR A 127 11.14 16.25 -2.98
N ARG A 128 10.65 16.15 -1.74
CA ARG A 128 9.24 16.38 -1.43
C ARG A 128 8.93 17.87 -1.47
N LYS A 129 7.93 18.25 -2.27
CA LYS A 129 7.53 19.66 -2.43
C LYS A 129 6.73 20.13 -1.22
N SER A 130 5.96 19.23 -0.60
CA SER A 130 5.17 19.52 0.61
C SER A 130 5.99 19.83 1.88
N THR A 131 7.31 19.63 1.85
CA THR A 131 8.22 19.87 2.98
C THR A 131 9.12 21.10 2.81
N GLN A 132 8.82 22.01 1.88
CA GLN A 132 9.48 23.31 1.93
C GLN A 132 8.94 24.13 3.13
N PRO A 133 9.82 24.63 4.02
CA PRO A 133 9.43 25.47 5.15
C PRO A 133 8.84 26.81 4.70
#